data_AF-A0A5N6X520-F1
#
_entry.id   AF-A0A5N6X520-F1
#
_cell.length_a   1.000
_cell.length_b   1.000
_cell.length_c   1.000
_cell.angle_alpha   90.00
_cell.angle_beta   90.00
_cell.angle_gamma   90.00
#
_symmetry.space_group_name_H-M   'P 1'
#
loop_
_entity.id
_entity.type
_entity.pdbx_description
1 polymer ?
#
loop_
_entity_poly.entity_id
_entity_poly.type
_entity_poly.pdbx_seq_one_letter_code
_entity_poly.pdbx_strand_id
1 'polypeptide(L)'
;MVVIGLWMSDEPNARSAAIDLHDTLASAIGQQREAWDVSALEDVNGASWPIPTYQGILLHIIFALVHAGVGSLGIDLRPSLSRTNTDLLNSLVGSCKRLGMLYYPNILVRYSQRDSRPYIWLGIEEIKRFNLALYRVYRAASVVGKRANDTDIHSRLTARDLQFPFPTYTRLWKTVSMAEWDSAAGRGVFDHLLDDTMEGMWISRVHEALGVDWELDYTPQD
;
A
#
# COMPACT_ATOMS: atom_id res chain seq x y z
N MET A 1 -3.48 13.29 -4.30
CA MET A 1 -2.27 14.11 -4.54
C MET A 1 -2.47 15.59 -4.22
N VAL A 2 -3.59 16.21 -4.60
CA VAL A 2 -3.87 17.64 -4.33
C VAL A 2 -3.83 18.01 -2.84
N VAL A 3 -4.43 17.20 -1.96
CA VAL A 3 -4.43 17.44 -0.49
C VAL A 3 -3.02 17.59 0.08
N ILE A 4 -2.11 16.66 -0.23
CA ILE A 4 -0.71 16.71 0.26
C ILE A 4 0.03 17.92 -0.34
N GLY A 5 -0.17 18.20 -1.62
CA GLY A 5 0.44 19.37 -2.27
C GLY A 5 0.01 20.70 -1.64
N LEU A 6 -1.29 20.85 -1.36
CA LEU A 6 -1.84 22.03 -0.69
C LEU A 6 -1.34 22.17 0.76
N TRP A 7 -1.14 21.06 1.46
CA TRP A 7 -0.58 21.09 2.82
C TRP A 7 0.88 21.55 2.85
N MET A 8 1.66 21.14 1.85
CA MET A 8 3.09 21.46 1.72
C MET A 8 3.37 22.87 1.18
N SER A 9 2.38 23.64 0.73
CA SER A 9 2.60 24.94 0.10
C SER A 9 2.89 26.08 1.08
N ASP A 10 2.97 25.82 2.39
CA ASP A 10 3.16 26.79 3.49
C ASP A 10 2.15 27.94 3.57
N GLU A 11 1.18 28.02 2.66
CA GLU A 11 0.12 29.01 2.65
C GLU A 11 -1.02 28.61 3.60
N PRO A 12 -1.41 29.46 4.57
CA PRO A 12 -2.44 29.13 5.55
C PRO A 12 -3.79 28.73 4.91
N ASN A 13 -4.20 29.43 3.85
CA ASN A 13 -5.45 29.14 3.14
C ASN A 13 -5.38 27.79 2.42
N ALA A 14 -4.24 27.45 1.82
CA ALA A 14 -4.04 26.18 1.14
C ALA A 14 -4.02 25.01 2.13
N ARG A 15 -3.39 25.18 3.30
CA ARG A 15 -3.41 24.21 4.38
C ARG A 15 -4.82 23.99 4.93
N SER A 16 -5.61 25.04 5.11
CA SER A 16 -7.02 24.92 5.49
C SER A 16 -7.82 24.14 4.45
N ALA A 17 -7.68 24.48 3.17
CA ALA A 17 -8.34 23.77 2.07
C ALA A 17 -7.91 22.29 1.99
N ALA A 18 -6.66 21.96 2.35
CA ALA A 18 -6.20 20.58 2.43
C ALA A 18 -6.95 19.79 3.52
N ILE A 19 -7.17 20.39 4.70
CA ILE A 19 -7.94 19.78 5.79
C ILE A 19 -9.41 19.58 5.36
N ASP A 20 -10.06 20.62 4.82
CA ASP A 20 -11.46 20.54 4.39
C ASP A 20 -11.66 19.45 3.32
N LEU A 21 -10.72 19.34 2.38
CA LEU A 21 -10.73 18.31 1.35
C LEU A 21 -10.45 16.91 1.94
N HIS A 22 -9.59 16.80 2.95
CA HIS A 22 -9.34 15.55 3.67
C HIS A 22 -10.59 15.06 4.41
N ASP A 23 -11.33 15.95 5.08
CA ASP A 23 -12.56 15.63 5.80
C ASP A 23 -13.71 15.26 4.85
N THR A 24 -13.80 15.96 3.71
CA THR A 24 -14.73 15.60 2.63
C THR A 24 -14.42 14.20 2.09
N LEU A 25 -13.13 13.89 1.87
CA LEU A 25 -12.71 12.57 1.43
C LEU A 25 -12.98 11.49 2.48
N ALA A 26 -12.80 11.79 3.78
CA ALA A 26 -13.16 10.86 4.86
C ALA A 26 -14.63 10.46 4.78
N SER A 27 -15.51 11.44 4.58
CA SER A 27 -16.95 11.24 4.44
C SER A 27 -17.29 10.39 3.21
N ALA A 28 -16.67 10.67 2.06
CA ALA A 28 -16.88 9.90 0.84
C ALA A 28 -16.39 8.44 0.97
N ILE A 29 -15.23 8.21 1.57
CA ILE A 29 -14.70 6.86 1.84
C ILE A 29 -15.66 6.08 2.74
N GLY A 30 -16.20 6.73 3.79
CA GLY A 30 -17.17 6.13 4.69
C GLY A 30 -18.49 5.78 4.01
N GLN A 31 -19.01 6.67 3.16
CA GLN A 31 -20.25 6.43 2.40
C GLN A 31 -20.12 5.28 1.39
N GLN A 32 -18.92 5.07 0.85
CA GLN A 32 -18.65 3.99 -0.12
C GLN A 32 -18.15 2.71 0.55
N ARG A 33 -18.19 2.61 1.88
CA ARG A 33 -17.59 1.50 2.62
C ARG A 33 -18.08 0.12 2.17
N GLU A 34 -19.37 -0.05 1.94
CA GLU A 34 -19.94 -1.31 1.46
C GLU A 34 -19.41 -1.73 0.07
N ALA A 35 -18.94 -0.78 -0.74
CA ALA A 35 -18.42 -1.06 -2.08
C ALA A 35 -16.96 -1.53 -2.08
N TRP A 36 -16.20 -1.29 -1.00
CA TRP A 36 -14.76 -1.58 -0.95
C TRP A 36 -14.30 -2.42 0.25
N ASP A 37 -14.99 -2.34 1.38
CA ASP A 37 -14.65 -3.05 2.62
C ASP A 37 -15.21 -4.47 2.57
N VAL A 38 -14.35 -5.41 2.21
CA VAL A 38 -14.67 -6.84 2.17
C VAL A 38 -14.10 -7.59 3.38
N SER A 39 -13.59 -6.87 4.39
CA SER A 39 -12.91 -7.47 5.54
C SER A 39 -13.82 -8.40 6.36
N ALA A 40 -15.14 -8.16 6.34
CA ALA A 40 -16.13 -8.95 7.05
C ALA A 40 -16.91 -9.95 6.17
N LEU A 41 -16.74 -9.94 4.85
CA LEU A 41 -17.54 -10.77 3.93
C LEU A 41 -17.07 -12.23 3.89
N GLU A 42 -17.96 -13.19 4.16
CA GLU A 42 -17.64 -14.63 4.22
C GLU A 42 -17.14 -15.21 2.90
N ASP A 43 -17.67 -14.74 1.76
CA ASP A 43 -17.22 -15.13 0.43
C ASP A 43 -16.80 -13.90 -0.39
N VAL A 44 -15.58 -13.94 -0.93
CA VAL A 44 -15.01 -12.90 -1.81
C VAL A 44 -14.65 -13.45 -3.19
N ASN A 45 -15.13 -14.65 -3.54
CA ASN A 45 -14.89 -15.29 -4.83
C ASN A 45 -15.31 -14.38 -5.98
N GLY A 46 -14.35 -14.03 -6.84
CA GLY A 46 -14.58 -13.17 -8.01
C GLY A 46 -14.69 -11.67 -7.70
N ALA A 47 -14.46 -11.24 -6.47
CA ALA A 47 -14.40 -9.82 -6.14
C ALA A 47 -13.27 -9.12 -6.92
N SER A 48 -13.58 -7.97 -7.52
CA SER A 48 -12.57 -7.15 -8.17
C SER A 48 -11.63 -6.54 -7.13
N TRP A 49 -10.40 -6.20 -7.54
CA TRP A 49 -9.48 -5.47 -6.68
C TRP A 49 -9.67 -3.98 -6.96
N PRO A 50 -10.28 -3.20 -6.05
CA PRO A 50 -10.49 -1.77 -6.28
C PRO A 50 -9.20 -0.99 -5.96
N ILE A 51 -8.12 -1.29 -6.69
CA ILE A 51 -6.77 -0.76 -6.47
C ILE A 51 -6.76 0.78 -6.35
N PRO A 52 -7.42 1.54 -7.25
CA PRO A 52 -7.43 3.01 -7.13
C PRO A 52 -8.10 3.50 -5.84
N THR A 53 -9.18 2.84 -5.42
CA THR A 53 -9.88 3.14 -4.16
C THR A 53 -8.98 2.88 -2.97
N TYR A 54 -8.32 1.72 -2.93
CA TYR A 54 -7.41 1.35 -1.86
C TYR A 54 -6.17 2.25 -1.78
N GLN A 55 -5.61 2.65 -2.92
CA GLN A 55 -4.55 3.67 -2.98
C GLN A 55 -5.04 5.02 -2.44
N GLY A 56 -6.26 5.44 -2.80
CA GLY A 56 -6.88 6.66 -2.28
C GLY A 56 -7.07 6.64 -0.76
N ILE A 57 -7.56 5.52 -0.21
CA ILE A 57 -7.70 5.31 1.23
C ILE A 57 -6.34 5.32 1.92
N LEU A 58 -5.33 4.66 1.36
CA LEU A 58 -3.98 4.65 1.94
C LEU A 58 -3.37 6.06 1.95
N LEU A 59 -3.53 6.83 0.88
CA LEU A 59 -3.10 8.23 0.82
C LEU A 59 -3.84 9.12 1.83
N HIS A 60 -5.14 8.87 2.05
CA HIS A 60 -5.91 9.52 3.10
C HIS A 60 -5.30 9.23 4.48
N ILE A 61 -5.01 7.97 4.80
CA ILE A 61 -4.38 7.57 6.08
C ILE A 61 -2.98 8.20 6.23
N ILE A 62 -2.17 8.21 5.16
CA ILE A 62 -0.85 8.85 5.16
C ILE A 62 -0.98 10.34 5.48
N PHE A 63 -1.93 11.04 4.85
CA PHE A 63 -2.17 12.44 5.16
C PHE A 63 -2.57 12.64 6.62
N ALA A 64 -3.45 11.80 7.16
CA ALA A 64 -3.83 11.87 8.56
C ALA A 64 -2.64 11.69 9.51
N LEU A 65 -1.71 10.79 9.19
CA LEU A 65 -0.45 10.61 9.96
C LEU A 65 0.44 11.86 9.89
N VAL A 66 0.63 12.42 8.69
CA VAL A 66 1.46 13.62 8.48
C VAL A 66 0.85 14.83 9.20
N HIS A 67 -0.46 15.02 9.08
CA HIS A 67 -1.21 16.10 9.72
C HIS A 67 -1.24 15.97 11.25
N ALA A 68 -1.44 14.75 11.79
CA ALA A 68 -1.47 14.50 13.23
C ALA A 68 -0.14 14.89 13.92
N GLY A 69 0.98 14.84 13.18
CA GLY A 69 2.30 15.28 13.66
C GLY A 69 2.43 16.79 13.89
N VAL A 70 1.48 17.60 13.41
CA VAL A 70 1.50 19.06 13.55
C VAL A 70 0.59 19.59 14.66
N GLY A 71 -0.35 18.78 15.18
CA GLY A 71 -1.37 19.29 16.11
C GLY A 71 -1.82 18.41 17.28
N SER A 72 -1.70 17.07 17.23
CA SER A 72 -2.16 16.22 18.34
C SER A 72 -1.11 15.17 18.71
N LEU A 73 -0.15 15.61 19.52
CA LEU A 73 0.73 14.72 20.23
C LEU A 73 -0.09 13.95 21.28
N GLY A 74 -0.13 12.62 21.18
CA GLY A 74 -0.69 11.80 22.25
C GLY A 74 0.09 11.98 23.56
N ILE A 75 -0.36 11.33 24.64
CA ILE A 75 0.33 11.35 25.96
C ILE A 75 1.80 10.90 25.85
N ASP A 76 2.16 10.15 24.80
CA ASP A 76 3.51 9.67 24.50
C ASP A 76 4.30 10.59 23.52
N LEU A 77 3.81 11.80 23.23
CA LEU A 77 4.42 12.77 22.30
C LEU A 77 4.67 12.20 20.89
N ARG A 78 3.84 11.25 20.43
CA ARG A 78 3.91 10.66 19.09
C ARG A 78 2.59 10.87 18.32
N PRO A 79 2.63 11.00 16.97
CA PRO A 79 1.45 11.25 16.15
C PRO A 79 0.48 10.05 16.06
N SER A 80 -0.39 9.85 17.04
CA SER A 80 -1.35 8.73 17.01
C SER A 80 -2.46 8.96 15.99
N LEU A 81 -2.77 7.93 15.19
CA LEU A 81 -3.98 7.92 14.37
C LEU A 81 -5.22 8.05 15.25
N SER A 82 -6.23 8.77 14.76
CA SER A 82 -7.56 8.75 15.36
C SER A 82 -8.13 7.34 15.34
N ARG A 83 -9.10 7.05 16.21
CA ARG A 83 -9.81 5.76 16.21
C ARG A 83 -10.42 5.46 14.84
N THR A 84 -11.07 6.44 14.22
CA THR A 84 -11.66 6.33 12.89
C THR A 84 -10.65 5.91 11.83
N ASN A 85 -9.46 6.51 11.82
CA ASN A 85 -8.43 6.19 10.83
C ASN A 85 -7.73 4.86 11.12
N THR A 86 -7.70 4.45 12.38
CA THR A 86 -7.23 3.12 12.79
C THR A 86 -8.20 2.03 12.31
N ASP A 87 -9.51 2.23 12.52
CA ASP A 87 -10.54 1.32 12.05
C ASP A 87 -10.54 1.24 10.51
N LEU A 88 -10.35 2.38 9.83
CA LEU A 88 -10.21 2.45 8.37
C LEU A 88 -8.99 1.65 7.87
N LEU A 89 -7.83 1.81 8.52
CA LEU A 89 -6.61 1.08 8.20
C LEU A 89 -6.79 -0.43 8.42
N ASN A 90 -7.40 -0.84 9.54
CA ASN A 90 -7.66 -2.25 9.84
C ASN A 90 -8.60 -2.89 8.81
N SER A 91 -9.64 -2.18 8.37
CA SER A 91 -10.53 -2.67 7.32
C SER A 91 -9.87 -2.74 5.95
N LEU A 92 -8.98 -1.80 5.62
CA LEU A 92 -8.18 -1.87 4.40
C LEU A 92 -7.25 -3.09 4.43
N VAL A 93 -6.54 -3.33 5.53
CA VAL A 93 -5.68 -4.50 5.72
C VAL A 93 -6.49 -5.79 5.63
N GLY A 94 -7.61 -5.88 6.35
CA GLY A 94 -8.49 -7.05 6.33
C GLY A 94 -9.03 -7.35 4.93
N SER A 95 -9.40 -6.31 4.18
CA SER A 95 -9.85 -6.43 2.79
C SER A 95 -8.73 -6.93 1.87
N CYS A 96 -7.51 -6.39 1.97
CA CYS A 96 -6.37 -6.84 1.17
C CYS A 96 -6.00 -8.30 1.46
N LYS A 97 -6.07 -8.72 2.74
CA LYS A 97 -5.87 -10.11 3.14
C LYS A 97 -6.95 -11.03 2.56
N ARG A 98 -8.23 -10.68 2.71
CA ARG A 98 -9.36 -11.46 2.18
C ARG A 98 -9.27 -11.62 0.67
N LEU A 99 -8.98 -10.54 -0.05
CA LEU A 99 -8.81 -10.56 -1.51
C LEU A 99 -7.55 -11.29 -1.98
N GLY A 100 -6.71 -11.76 -1.05
CA GLY A 100 -5.49 -12.47 -1.36
C GLY A 100 -4.42 -11.61 -2.03
N MET A 101 -4.48 -10.29 -1.85
CA MET A 101 -3.59 -9.33 -2.53
C MET A 101 -2.13 -9.48 -2.11
N LEU A 102 -1.87 -10.02 -0.92
CA LEU A 102 -0.52 -10.18 -0.36
C LEU A 102 0.17 -11.49 -0.79
N TYR A 103 -0.46 -12.29 -1.66
CA TYR A 103 0.06 -13.56 -2.16
C TYR A 103 0.36 -13.46 -3.66
N TYR A 104 1.62 -13.67 -4.05
CA TYR A 104 2.06 -13.43 -5.42
C TYR A 104 1.34 -14.27 -6.47
N PRO A 105 1.09 -15.56 -6.29
CA PRO A 105 0.29 -16.33 -7.25
C PRO A 105 -1.10 -15.73 -7.49
N ASN A 106 -1.76 -15.18 -6.46
CA ASN A 106 -3.04 -14.49 -6.63
C ASN A 106 -2.91 -13.21 -7.45
N ILE A 107 -1.77 -12.51 -7.35
CA ILE A 107 -1.46 -11.35 -8.20
C ILE A 107 -1.30 -11.80 -9.65
N LEU A 108 -0.58 -12.91 -9.90
CA LEU A 108 -0.29 -13.39 -11.25
C LEU A 108 -1.54 -13.87 -12.00
N VAL A 109 -2.43 -14.64 -11.34
CA VAL A 109 -3.64 -15.19 -11.99
C VAL A 109 -4.64 -14.12 -12.43
N ARG A 110 -4.43 -12.85 -12.05
CA ARG A 110 -5.23 -11.73 -12.54
C ARG A 110 -4.97 -11.38 -14.00
N TYR A 111 -3.86 -11.84 -14.56
CA TYR A 111 -3.43 -11.50 -15.90
C TYR A 111 -3.46 -12.73 -16.81
N SER A 112 -3.76 -12.50 -18.07
CA SER A 112 -3.74 -13.51 -19.12
C SER A 112 -2.49 -13.36 -19.96
N GLN A 113 -1.99 -14.48 -20.51
CA GLN A 113 -0.92 -14.46 -21.52
C GLN A 113 -1.30 -13.67 -22.79
N ARG A 114 -2.59 -13.35 -22.97
CA ARG A 114 -3.10 -12.53 -24.07
C ARG A 114 -2.94 -11.02 -23.81
N ASP A 115 -2.74 -10.61 -22.57
CA ASP A 115 -2.60 -9.20 -22.22
C ASP A 115 -1.26 -8.65 -22.69
N SER A 116 -1.18 -7.33 -22.90
CA SER A 116 0.09 -6.72 -23.31
C SER A 116 1.10 -6.82 -22.17
N ARG A 117 2.33 -7.25 -22.47
CA ARG A 117 3.34 -7.47 -21.44
C ARG A 117 3.65 -6.22 -20.57
N PRO A 118 3.70 -5.00 -21.14
CA PRO A 118 3.84 -3.79 -20.33
C PRO A 118 2.69 -3.58 -19.35
N TYR A 119 1.45 -3.92 -19.74
CA TYR A 119 0.28 -3.83 -18.86
C TYR A 119 0.36 -4.85 -17.72
N ILE A 120 0.72 -6.10 -18.02
CA ILE A 120 0.92 -7.16 -17.01
C ILE A 120 1.96 -6.70 -15.98
N TRP A 121 3.14 -6.28 -16.45
CA TRP A 121 4.22 -5.81 -15.59
C TRP A 121 3.76 -4.64 -14.71
N LEU A 122 3.16 -3.61 -15.32
CA LEU A 122 2.70 -2.42 -14.61
C LEU A 122 1.73 -2.80 -13.49
N GLY A 123 0.75 -3.65 -13.79
CA GLY A 123 -0.24 -4.08 -12.83
C GLY A 123 0.36 -4.89 -11.67
N ILE A 124 1.23 -5.87 -11.96
CA ILE A 124 1.95 -6.63 -10.93
C ILE A 124 2.75 -5.68 -10.02
N GLU A 125 3.55 -4.80 -10.63
CA GLU A 125 4.41 -3.85 -9.94
C GLU A 125 3.63 -2.81 -9.13
N GLU A 126 2.45 -2.39 -9.59
CA GLU A 126 1.53 -1.51 -8.88
C GLU A 126 1.03 -2.16 -7.59
N ILE A 127 0.56 -3.41 -7.69
CA ILE A 127 0.04 -4.15 -6.53
C ILE A 127 1.16 -4.39 -5.51
N LYS A 128 2.34 -4.83 -5.95
CA LYS A 128 3.50 -5.03 -5.07
C LYS A 128 3.86 -3.74 -4.31
N ARG A 129 3.94 -2.61 -5.02
CA ARG A 129 4.24 -1.29 -4.40
C ARG A 129 3.15 -0.85 -3.44
N PHE A 130 1.88 -1.02 -3.81
CA PHE A 130 0.75 -0.70 -2.94
C PHE A 130 0.79 -1.52 -1.64
N ASN A 131 0.93 -2.84 -1.73
CA ASN A 131 0.96 -3.72 -0.56
C ASN A 131 2.15 -3.43 0.36
N LEU A 132 3.33 -3.15 -0.23
CA LEU A 132 4.51 -2.76 0.53
C LEU A 132 4.31 -1.41 1.23
N ALA A 133 3.68 -0.44 0.57
CA ALA A 133 3.33 0.84 1.17
C ALA A 133 2.30 0.68 2.31
N LEU A 134 1.28 -0.16 2.12
CA LEU A 134 0.29 -0.49 3.15
C LEU A 134 0.96 -1.08 4.40
N TYR A 135 1.88 -2.04 4.21
CA TYR A 135 2.66 -2.61 5.31
C TYR A 135 3.47 -1.55 6.07
N ARG A 136 4.18 -0.67 5.35
CA ARG A 136 4.97 0.40 5.97
C ARG A 136 4.11 1.37 6.78
N VAL A 137 2.95 1.77 6.23
CA VAL A 137 1.99 2.64 6.92
C VAL A 137 1.41 1.93 8.15
N TYR A 138 1.04 0.65 8.03
CA TYR A 138 0.54 -0.13 9.16
C TYR A 138 1.58 -0.26 10.28
N ARG A 139 2.85 -0.53 9.93
CA ARG A 139 3.96 -0.57 10.89
C ARG A 139 4.16 0.78 11.57
N ALA A 140 4.19 1.87 10.80
CA ALA A 140 4.33 3.22 11.34
C ALA A 140 3.19 3.56 12.31
N ALA A 141 1.94 3.28 11.95
CA ALA A 141 0.77 3.45 12.81
C ALA A 141 0.87 2.62 14.11
N SER A 142 1.30 1.36 14.01
CA SER A 142 1.43 0.44 15.16
C SER A 142 2.56 0.83 16.11
N VAL A 143 3.69 1.30 15.59
CA VAL A 143 4.82 1.81 16.40
C VAL A 143 4.43 3.08 17.15
N VAL A 144 3.56 3.90 16.55
CA VAL A 144 3.08 5.13 17.15
C VAL A 144 1.92 4.90 18.14
N GLY A 145 1.19 3.78 18.02
CA GLY A 145 0.01 3.47 18.82
C GLY A 145 0.20 2.51 20.00
N LYS A 146 1.41 2.24 20.49
CA LYS A 146 1.71 1.18 21.46
C LYS A 146 0.89 1.28 22.76
N ARG A 147 -0.33 0.73 22.76
CA ARG A 147 -1.13 0.39 23.95
C ARG A 147 -1.14 -1.13 24.10
N ALA A 148 -1.00 -1.56 25.35
CA ALA A 148 -0.57 -2.90 25.75
C ALA A 148 -1.56 -4.05 25.53
N ASN A 149 -2.69 -3.86 24.85
CA ASN A 149 -3.70 -4.91 24.66
C ASN A 149 -4.33 -4.77 23.28
N ASP A 150 -3.84 -5.54 22.30
CA ASP A 150 -4.54 -5.70 21.03
C ASP A 150 -4.67 -7.19 20.74
N THR A 151 -5.86 -7.72 21.05
CA THR A 151 -6.20 -9.15 21.02
C THR A 151 -6.73 -9.60 19.65
N ASP A 152 -6.81 -8.71 18.66
CA ASP A 152 -7.27 -9.09 17.32
C ASP A 152 -6.11 -9.53 16.41
N ILE A 153 -5.81 -10.83 16.46
CA ILE A 153 -4.72 -11.47 15.70
C ILE A 153 -5.00 -11.41 14.19
N HIS A 154 -6.26 -11.30 13.76
CA HIS A 154 -6.65 -11.42 12.35
C HIS A 154 -6.33 -10.17 11.52
N SER A 155 -6.44 -8.98 12.10
CA SER A 155 -6.12 -7.70 11.44
C SER A 155 -4.61 -7.36 11.46
N ARG A 156 -3.78 -8.13 12.18
CA ARG A 156 -2.36 -7.83 12.31
C ARG A 156 -1.60 -8.09 11.01
N LEU A 157 -1.08 -7.04 10.38
CA LEU A 157 -0.23 -7.14 9.19
C LEU A 157 1.25 -7.27 9.59
N THR A 158 1.90 -8.32 9.11
CA THR A 158 3.29 -8.66 9.42
C THR A 158 4.08 -8.91 8.13
N ALA A 159 5.41 -8.93 8.23
CA ALA A 159 6.26 -9.27 7.09
C ALA A 159 5.97 -10.69 6.53
N ARG A 160 5.47 -11.61 7.36
CA ARG A 160 5.08 -12.97 6.94
C ARG A 160 3.88 -12.99 5.99
N ASP A 161 3.02 -11.98 6.08
CA ASP A 161 1.90 -11.83 5.16
C ASP A 161 2.37 -11.40 3.76
N LEU A 162 3.56 -10.80 3.62
CA LEU A 162 4.11 -10.32 2.35
C LEU A 162 4.74 -11.47 1.54
N GLN A 163 3.90 -12.27 0.90
CA GLN A 163 4.28 -13.43 0.11
C GLN A 163 4.44 -13.07 -1.37
N PHE A 164 5.25 -12.05 -1.63
CA PHE A 164 5.61 -11.58 -2.97
C PHE A 164 7.03 -11.01 -2.97
N PRO A 165 7.75 -11.04 -4.12
CA PRO A 165 9.09 -10.47 -4.22
C PRO A 165 9.05 -8.94 -4.10
N PHE A 166 10.18 -8.32 -3.79
CA PHE A 166 10.26 -6.86 -3.79
C PHE A 166 9.83 -6.24 -5.13
N PRO A 167 9.30 -5.00 -5.12
CA PRO A 167 9.11 -4.24 -6.36
C PRO A 167 10.43 -4.06 -7.10
N THR A 168 10.43 -4.31 -8.40
CA THR A 168 11.64 -4.30 -9.25
C THR A 168 11.58 -3.19 -10.29
N TYR A 169 12.70 -2.97 -11.01
CA TYR A 169 12.80 -2.03 -12.13
C TYR A 169 12.34 -0.61 -11.77
N THR A 170 12.98 -0.02 -10.75
CA THR A 170 12.57 1.28 -10.22
C THR A 170 12.79 2.40 -11.22
N ARG A 171 13.83 2.30 -12.06
CA ARG A 171 14.03 3.22 -13.18
C ARG A 171 12.86 3.22 -14.14
N LEU A 172 12.44 2.05 -14.60
CA LEU A 172 11.32 1.91 -15.54
C LEU A 172 10.01 2.46 -14.96
N TRP A 173 9.76 2.25 -13.67
CA TRP A 173 8.58 2.81 -12.98
C TRP A 173 8.57 4.35 -12.91
N LYS A 174 9.75 4.98 -12.90
CA LYS A 174 9.91 6.43 -12.71
C LYS A 174 9.97 7.22 -14.02
N THR A 175 9.97 6.56 -15.17
CA THR A 175 10.06 7.24 -16.47
C THR A 175 8.83 8.10 -16.73
N VAL A 176 9.03 9.30 -17.25
CA VAL A 176 7.94 10.25 -17.55
C VAL A 176 7.68 10.31 -19.06
N SER A 177 8.70 10.09 -19.87
CA SER A 177 8.59 10.10 -21.33
C SER A 177 8.68 8.71 -21.95
N MET A 178 8.10 8.55 -23.14
CA MET A 178 8.18 7.30 -23.91
C MET A 178 9.64 6.94 -24.25
N ALA A 179 10.49 7.93 -24.56
CA ALA A 179 11.89 7.70 -24.88
C ALA A 179 12.70 7.15 -23.69
N GLU A 180 12.44 7.66 -22.49
CA GLU A 180 13.03 7.10 -21.25
C GLU A 180 12.52 5.70 -20.97
N TRP A 181 11.21 5.47 -21.20
CA TRP A 181 10.59 4.17 -21.04
C TRP A 181 11.25 3.13 -21.96
N ASP A 182 11.39 3.44 -23.25
CA ASP A 182 12.00 2.55 -24.24
C ASP A 182 13.47 2.24 -23.91
N SER A 183 14.19 3.23 -23.34
CA SER A 183 15.57 3.06 -22.89
C SER A 183 15.68 2.18 -21.63
N ALA A 184 14.75 2.35 -20.68
CA ALA A 184 14.72 1.61 -19.43
C ALA A 184 14.15 0.19 -19.57
N ALA A 185 13.27 -0.03 -20.54
CA ALA A 185 12.72 -1.32 -20.91
C ALA A 185 13.78 -2.14 -21.68
N GLY A 186 14.82 -2.57 -20.95
CA GLY A 186 15.85 -3.44 -21.48
C GLY A 186 15.31 -4.74 -22.06
N ARG A 187 16.15 -5.46 -22.82
CA ARG A 187 15.79 -6.78 -23.34
C ARG A 187 15.46 -7.74 -22.19
N GLY A 188 14.28 -8.36 -22.27
CA GLY A 188 13.84 -9.39 -21.34
C GLY A 188 13.18 -8.91 -20.04
N VAL A 189 12.98 -7.59 -19.85
CA VAL A 189 12.31 -7.05 -18.64
C VAL A 189 10.89 -7.61 -18.46
N PHE A 190 10.22 -7.96 -19.55
CA PHE A 190 8.86 -8.50 -19.53
C PHE A 190 8.78 -9.99 -19.88
N ASP A 191 9.92 -10.69 -19.91
CA ASP A 191 9.92 -12.13 -20.15
C ASP A 191 9.51 -12.86 -18.86
N HIS A 192 8.78 -13.97 -19.03
CA HIS A 192 8.44 -14.90 -17.95
C HIS A 192 7.69 -14.30 -16.73
N LEU A 193 7.01 -13.16 -16.90
CA LEU A 193 6.30 -12.47 -15.81
C LEU A 193 5.27 -13.34 -15.08
N LEU A 194 4.63 -14.28 -15.79
CA LEU A 194 3.59 -15.16 -15.26
C LEU A 194 4.07 -16.59 -15.00
N ASP A 195 5.31 -16.92 -15.36
CA ASP A 195 5.80 -18.31 -15.39
C ASP A 195 6.47 -18.73 -14.08
N ASP A 196 6.89 -17.76 -13.24
CA ASP A 196 7.58 -18.02 -11.98
C ASP A 196 6.91 -17.28 -10.81
N THR A 197 6.67 -18.02 -9.72
CA THR A 197 6.12 -17.48 -8.47
C THR A 197 7.20 -16.85 -7.59
N MET A 198 8.48 -17.03 -7.92
CA MET A 198 9.62 -16.37 -7.28
C MET A 198 9.64 -16.57 -5.76
N GLU A 199 9.21 -17.73 -5.26
CA GLU A 199 9.02 -17.96 -3.82
C GLU A 199 10.28 -17.73 -2.99
N GLY A 200 11.45 -18.07 -3.54
CA GLY A 200 12.74 -17.84 -2.89
C GLY A 200 13.06 -16.37 -2.64
N MET A 201 12.42 -15.44 -3.35
CA MET A 201 12.64 -14.00 -3.24
C MET A 201 11.52 -13.26 -2.51
N TRP A 202 10.53 -13.98 -1.97
CA TRP A 202 9.44 -13.32 -1.24
C TRP A 202 9.95 -12.56 -0.02
N ILE A 203 9.37 -11.39 0.22
CA ILE A 203 9.71 -10.53 1.37
C ILE A 203 9.55 -11.33 2.68
N SER A 204 8.50 -12.13 2.81
CA SER A 204 8.28 -13.01 3.96
C SER A 204 9.45 -13.96 4.28
N ARG A 205 10.16 -14.47 3.26
CA ARG A 205 11.33 -15.34 3.44
C ARG A 205 12.62 -14.56 3.64
N VAL A 206 12.80 -13.48 2.87
CA VAL A 206 13.99 -12.61 2.95
C VAL A 206 14.05 -11.89 4.29
N HIS A 207 12.91 -11.47 4.85
CA HIS A 207 12.81 -10.90 6.19
C HIS A 207 13.35 -11.83 7.28
N GLU A 208 13.02 -13.13 7.20
CA GLU A 208 13.52 -14.12 8.16
C GLU A 208 15.05 -14.28 8.07
N ALA A 209 15.63 -14.01 6.89
CA ALA A 209 17.07 -14.04 6.68
C ALA A 209 17.80 -12.74 7.07
N LEU A 210 17.17 -11.56 6.91
CA LEU A 210 17.79 -10.23 7.12
C LEU A 210 17.54 -9.61 8.50
N GLY A 211 16.57 -10.09 9.28
CA GLY A 211 16.27 -9.55 10.61
C GLY A 211 15.46 -8.23 10.60
N VAL A 212 15.52 -7.46 11.69
CA VAL A 212 14.54 -6.40 12.04
C VAL A 212 14.59 -5.15 11.13
N ASP A 213 15.71 -4.91 10.43
CA ASP A 213 15.97 -3.67 9.68
C ASP A 213 16.13 -3.85 8.15
N TRP A 214 15.62 -4.95 7.59
CA TRP A 214 15.63 -5.22 6.14
C TRP A 214 15.06 -4.09 5.27
N GLU A 215 14.23 -3.21 5.84
CA GLU A 215 13.67 -2.03 5.16
C GLU A 215 14.73 -0.98 4.80
N LEU A 216 15.83 -0.90 5.54
CA LEU A 216 16.95 0.02 5.31
C LEU A 216 18.02 -0.59 4.39
N ASP A 217 18.17 -1.91 4.42
CA ASP A 217 19.20 -2.63 3.66
C ASP A 217 18.79 -2.95 2.22
N TYR A 218 17.50 -2.87 1.89
CA TYR A 218 17.03 -3.07 0.52
C TYR A 218 17.36 -1.87 -0.35
N THR A 219 18.49 -1.96 -1.06
CA THR A 219 18.73 -1.15 -2.26
C THR A 219 18.04 -1.84 -3.44
N PRO A 220 17.10 -1.17 -4.15
CA PRO A 220 16.54 -1.72 -5.37
C PRO A 220 17.69 -2.01 -6.33
N GLN A 221 17.95 -3.29 -6.61
CA GLN A 221 18.85 -3.67 -7.68
C GLN A 221 18.15 -3.32 -8.99
N ASP A 222 18.66 -2.30 -9.67
CA ASP A 222 18.43 -2.07 -11.10
C ASP A 222 19.56 -2.76 -11.88
#